data_AF-A0A1C6CEN3-F1
#
_entry.id   AF-A0A1C6CEN3-F1
#
_cell.length_a   1.000
_cell.length_b   1.000
_cell.length_c   1.000
_cell.angle_alpha   90.00
_cell.angle_beta   90.00
_cell.angle_gamma   90.00
#
_symmetry.space_group_name_H-M   'P 1'
#
loop_
_entity.id
_entity.type
_entity.pdbx_description
1 polymer ?
#
loop_
_entity_poly.entity_id
_entity_poly.type
_entity_poly.pdbx_seq_one_letter_code
_entity_poly.pdbx_strand_id
1 'polypeptide(L)'
;MAYADYEFYTKSFFGNVVPESDFMRLAERASDFLDTLTFDRLTDGLPTPEKYQKRIKKAVCAVADILYQIDIAEQNAAAAAVTGTATTLPGGGTTTGIVTSVSSGSESRSYATPQQIGASAKEWSAVYAAAGDVQKTNDLLLKTALPLLMGVRTDDGIPVLYAGA
;
A
#
# COMPACT_ATOMS: atom_id res chain seq x y z
N MET A 1 -9.73 -10.62 -11.38
CA MET A 1 -8.46 -11.38 -11.53
C MET A 1 -7.32 -10.40 -11.36
N ALA A 2 -6.24 -10.78 -10.68
CA ALA A 2 -5.13 -9.86 -10.46
C ALA A 2 -4.45 -9.44 -11.79
N TYR A 3 -4.19 -8.13 -11.96
CA TYR A 3 -3.47 -7.63 -13.14
C TYR A 3 -1.95 -7.85 -13.05
N ALA A 4 -1.42 -8.09 -11.86
CA ALA A 4 0.00 -8.32 -11.61
C ALA A 4 0.23 -9.65 -10.90
N ASP A 5 1.28 -10.36 -11.31
CA ASP A 5 1.77 -11.58 -10.68
C ASP A 5 2.98 -11.30 -9.77
N TYR A 6 3.37 -12.30 -8.98
CA TYR A 6 4.47 -12.15 -8.03
C TYR A 6 5.84 -12.03 -8.73
N GLU A 7 5.97 -12.58 -9.94
CA GLU A 7 7.18 -12.42 -10.74
C GLU A 7 7.37 -10.96 -11.17
N PHE A 8 6.31 -10.30 -11.63
CA PHE A 8 6.32 -8.88 -11.95
C PHE A 8 6.60 -8.05 -10.71
N TYR A 9 5.96 -8.38 -9.58
CA TYR A 9 6.17 -7.70 -8.30
C TYR A 9 7.64 -7.67 -7.90
N THR A 10 8.31 -8.80 -7.94
CA THR A 10 9.72 -8.93 -7.50
C THR A 10 10.72 -8.45 -8.56
N LYS A 11 10.53 -8.81 -9.84
CA LYS A 11 11.54 -8.58 -10.89
C LYS A 11 11.38 -7.27 -11.66
N SER A 12 10.18 -6.69 -11.70
CA SER A 12 9.87 -5.50 -12.52
C SER A 12 9.42 -4.30 -11.70
N PHE A 13 8.64 -4.54 -10.64
CA PHE A 13 8.25 -3.52 -9.69
C PHE A 13 9.28 -3.36 -8.56
N PHE A 14 10.07 -4.41 -8.29
CA PHE A 14 11.09 -4.45 -7.23
C PHE A 14 10.49 -4.29 -5.82
N GLY A 15 9.30 -4.84 -5.61
CA GLY A 15 8.63 -4.86 -4.32
C GLY A 15 9.23 -5.92 -3.39
N ASN A 16 9.25 -5.59 -2.09
CA ASN A 16 9.79 -6.42 -1.02
C ASN A 16 8.96 -6.36 0.27
N VAL A 17 7.77 -5.75 0.20
CA VAL A 17 6.88 -5.51 1.34
C VAL A 17 5.95 -6.70 1.54
N VAL A 18 5.37 -7.23 0.46
CA VAL A 18 4.37 -8.30 0.48
C VAL A 18 5.03 -9.67 0.30
N PRO A 19 4.81 -10.63 1.21
CA PRO A 19 5.29 -12.00 1.03
C PRO A 19 4.48 -12.74 -0.05
N GLU A 20 5.10 -13.73 -0.71
CA GLU A 20 4.49 -14.51 -1.80
C GLU A 20 3.15 -15.15 -1.41
N SER A 21 3.04 -15.66 -0.18
CA SER A 21 1.82 -16.30 0.35
C SER A 21 0.61 -15.38 0.36
N ASP A 22 0.82 -14.08 0.54
CA ASP A 22 -0.24 -13.08 0.64
C ASP A 22 -0.42 -12.29 -0.65
N PHE A 23 0.57 -12.33 -1.53
CA PHE A 23 0.62 -11.48 -2.71
C PHE A 23 -0.60 -11.66 -3.62
N MET A 24 -1.00 -12.90 -3.93
CA MET A 24 -2.15 -13.15 -4.81
C MET A 24 -3.45 -12.54 -4.25
N ARG A 25 -3.74 -12.76 -2.96
CA ARG A 25 -4.92 -12.21 -2.28
C ARG A 25 -4.94 -10.68 -2.33
N LEU A 26 -3.79 -10.06 -2.08
CA LEU A 26 -3.66 -8.60 -2.06
C LEU A 26 -3.68 -7.99 -3.45
N ALA A 27 -3.08 -8.66 -4.43
CA ALA A 27 -3.07 -8.23 -5.82
C ALA A 27 -4.48 -8.31 -6.45
N GLU A 28 -5.28 -9.30 -6.08
CA GLU A 28 -6.70 -9.35 -6.47
C GLU A 28 -7.49 -8.19 -5.86
N ARG A 29 -7.41 -7.99 -4.55
CA ARG A 29 -8.08 -6.86 -3.87
C ARG A 29 -7.64 -5.50 -4.42
N ALA A 30 -6.36 -5.36 -4.75
CA ALA A 30 -5.82 -4.16 -5.39
C ALA A 30 -6.35 -3.97 -6.81
N SER A 31 -6.54 -5.06 -7.56
CA SER A 31 -7.12 -5.01 -8.91
C SER A 31 -8.59 -4.61 -8.87
N ASP A 32 -9.38 -5.17 -7.96
CA ASP A 32 -10.79 -4.79 -7.76
C ASP A 32 -10.94 -3.29 -7.40
N PHE A 33 -10.02 -2.78 -6.58
CA PHE A 33 -9.95 -1.34 -6.28
C PHE A 33 -9.64 -0.50 -7.53
N LEU A 34 -8.71 -0.96 -8.37
CA LEU A 34 -8.39 -0.29 -9.63
C LEU A 34 -9.56 -0.33 -10.62
N ASP A 35 -10.33 -1.40 -10.66
CA ASP A 35 -11.52 -1.50 -11.51
C ASP A 35 -12.55 -0.47 -11.11
N THR A 36 -12.83 -0.38 -9.81
CA THR A 36 -13.70 0.66 -9.25
C THR A 36 -13.18 2.06 -9.58
N LEU A 37 -11.87 2.30 -9.43
CA LEU A 37 -11.24 3.60 -9.70
C LEU A 37 -11.27 3.97 -11.20
N THR A 38 -11.21 2.98 -12.08
CA THR A 38 -11.18 3.18 -13.54
C THR A 38 -12.55 3.06 -14.19
N PHE A 39 -13.61 2.94 -13.39
CA PHE A 39 -14.99 2.75 -13.83
C PHE A 39 -15.11 1.53 -14.74
N ASP A 40 -14.54 0.41 -14.29
CA ASP A 40 -14.55 -0.90 -14.95
C ASP A 40 -13.92 -0.93 -16.35
N ARG A 41 -13.10 0.07 -16.71
CA ARG A 41 -12.45 0.11 -18.04
C ARG A 41 -11.33 -0.89 -18.25
N LEU A 42 -10.88 -1.55 -17.18
CA LEU A 42 -9.82 -2.56 -17.23
C LEU A 42 -10.37 -3.99 -17.15
N THR A 43 -11.68 -4.17 -16.94
CA THR A 43 -12.27 -5.51 -16.75
C THR A 43 -12.22 -6.36 -18.02
N ASP A 44 -12.32 -5.72 -19.18
CA ASP A 44 -12.22 -6.38 -20.50
C ASP A 44 -10.77 -6.70 -20.90
N GLY A 45 -9.80 -6.20 -20.14
CA GLY A 45 -8.38 -6.45 -20.35
C GLY A 45 -7.51 -5.20 -20.21
N LEU A 46 -6.20 -5.43 -20.13
CA LEU A 46 -5.22 -4.35 -20.11
C LEU A 46 -5.04 -3.77 -21.53
N PRO A 47 -4.79 -2.45 -21.66
CA PRO A 47 -4.53 -1.82 -22.96
C PRO A 47 -3.38 -2.48 -23.72
N THR A 48 -3.47 -2.55 -25.05
CA THR A 48 -2.48 -3.16 -25.92
C THR A 48 -1.06 -2.59 -25.75
N PRO A 49 -0.84 -1.26 -25.59
CA PRO A 49 0.50 -0.72 -25.41
C PRO A 49 1.16 -1.20 -24.09
N GLU A 50 2.28 -1.90 -24.18
CA GLU A 50 3.01 -2.43 -23.00
C GLU A 50 3.33 -1.36 -21.95
N LYS A 51 3.58 -0.11 -22.38
CA LYS A 51 3.83 1.02 -21.47
C LYS A 51 2.66 1.24 -20.51
N TYR A 52 1.43 1.05 -20.97
CA TYR A 52 0.21 1.23 -20.18
C TYR A 52 -0.03 0.02 -19.30
N GLN A 53 0.16 -1.19 -19.81
CA GLN A 53 0.11 -2.41 -19.01
C GLN A 53 1.08 -2.34 -17.83
N LYS A 54 2.36 -1.98 -18.07
CA LYS A 54 3.36 -1.82 -17.01
C LYS A 54 2.92 -0.81 -15.96
N ARG A 55 2.31 0.32 -16.35
CA ARG A 55 1.83 1.33 -15.39
C ARG A 55 0.68 0.81 -14.53
N ILE A 56 -0.27 0.08 -15.13
CA ILE A 56 -1.38 -0.54 -14.40
C ILE A 56 -0.86 -1.62 -13.43
N LYS A 57 0.03 -2.50 -13.89
CA LYS A 57 0.66 -3.52 -13.03
C LYS A 57 1.42 -2.89 -11.86
N LYS A 58 2.17 -1.81 -12.10
CA LYS A 58 2.83 -1.04 -11.03
C LYS A 58 1.83 -0.43 -10.05
N ALA A 59 0.67 0.04 -10.52
CA ALA A 59 -0.39 0.55 -9.66
C ALA A 59 -0.98 -0.56 -8.77
N VAL A 60 -1.24 -1.75 -9.31
CA VAL A 60 -1.67 -2.91 -8.51
C VAL A 60 -0.64 -3.27 -7.46
N CYS A 61 0.64 -3.36 -7.82
CA CYS A 61 1.70 -3.68 -6.86
C CYS A 61 1.81 -2.64 -5.73
N ALA A 62 1.76 -1.36 -6.07
CA ALA A 62 1.83 -0.29 -5.07
C ALA A 62 0.61 -0.28 -4.13
N VAL A 63 -0.59 -0.54 -4.67
CA VAL A 63 -1.81 -0.66 -3.86
C VAL A 63 -1.75 -1.91 -2.98
N ALA A 64 -1.21 -3.03 -3.48
CA ALA A 64 -1.01 -4.26 -2.70
C ALA A 64 -0.04 -4.06 -1.52
N ASP A 65 1.04 -3.30 -1.71
CA ASP A 65 1.95 -2.92 -0.61
C ASP A 65 1.22 -2.18 0.51
N ILE A 66 0.41 -1.17 0.15
CA ILE A 66 -0.36 -0.39 1.13
C ILE A 66 -1.39 -1.27 1.84
N LEU A 67 -2.11 -2.12 1.12
CA LEU A 67 -3.07 -3.04 1.71
C LEU A 67 -2.41 -3.98 2.72
N TYR A 68 -1.23 -4.50 2.42
CA TYR A 68 -0.48 -5.34 3.36
C TYR A 68 -0.03 -4.57 4.61
N GLN A 69 0.43 -3.33 4.44
CA GLN A 69 0.81 -2.48 5.57
C GLN A 69 -0.40 -2.17 6.47
N ILE A 70 -1.59 -1.97 5.89
CA ILE A 70 -2.84 -1.79 6.64
C ILE A 70 -3.20 -3.08 7.39
N ASP A 71 -3.15 -4.25 6.73
CA ASP A 71 -3.42 -5.56 7.36
C ASP A 71 -2.49 -5.77 8.58
N ILE A 72 -1.20 -5.41 8.48
CA ILE A 72 -0.25 -5.45 9.60
C ILE A 72 -0.65 -4.47 10.72
N ALA A 73 -1.00 -3.23 10.36
CA ALA A 73 -1.37 -2.22 11.35
C ALA A 73 -2.63 -2.63 12.14
N GLU A 74 -3.62 -3.22 11.47
CA GLU A 74 -4.83 -3.77 12.09
C GLU A 74 -4.51 -4.93 13.04
N GLN A 75 -3.66 -5.87 12.61
CA GLN A 75 -3.21 -6.98 13.48
C GLN A 75 -2.47 -6.48 14.72
N ASN A 76 -1.60 -5.49 14.57
CA ASN A 76 -0.87 -4.88 15.68
C ASN A 76 -1.80 -4.15 16.66
N ALA A 77 -2.79 -3.41 16.14
CA ALA A 77 -3.78 -2.72 16.96
C ALA A 77 -4.65 -3.73 17.76
N ALA A 78 -5.06 -4.83 17.13
CA ALA A 78 -5.79 -5.90 17.80
C ALA A 78 -4.95 -6.58 18.91
N ALA A 79 -3.67 -6.86 18.64
CA ALA A 79 -2.76 -7.44 19.63
C ALA A 79 -2.52 -6.52 20.84
N ALA A 80 -2.42 -5.20 20.62
CA ALA A 80 -2.29 -4.21 21.70
C ALA A 80 -3.55 -4.15 22.57
N ALA A 81 -4.74 -4.26 21.97
CA ALA A 81 -6.00 -4.29 22.70
C ALA A 81 -6.15 -5.53 23.61
N VAL A 82 -5.56 -6.66 23.23
CA VAL A 82 -5.60 -7.92 24.01
C VAL A 82 -4.55 -7.94 25.13
N THR A 83 -3.38 -7.35 24.91
CA THR A 83 -2.23 -7.43 25.84
C THR A 83 -2.05 -6.19 26.71
N GLY A 84 -2.77 -5.10 26.46
CA GLY A 84 -2.65 -3.82 27.17
C GLY A 84 -1.28 -3.16 27.04
N THR A 85 -0.43 -3.63 26.11
CA THR A 85 0.95 -3.17 25.95
C THR A 85 1.05 -2.28 24.72
N ALA A 86 1.64 -1.09 24.85
CA ALA A 86 1.89 -0.18 23.73
C ALA A 86 2.89 -0.79 22.75
N THR A 87 2.48 -0.99 21.50
CA THR A 87 3.34 -1.55 20.46
C THR A 87 4.34 -0.51 19.97
N THR A 88 5.63 -0.87 19.96
CA THR A 88 6.71 -0.06 19.40
C THR A 88 6.63 -0.05 17.87
N LEU A 89 6.61 1.13 17.23
CA LEU A 89 6.77 1.21 15.77
C LEU A 89 8.22 0.79 15.39
N PRO A 90 8.42 0.11 14.25
CA PRO A 90 9.75 -0.04 13.67
C PRO A 90 10.24 1.37 13.26
N GLY A 91 11.14 1.95 14.06
CA GLY A 91 11.56 3.35 13.92
C GLY A 91 11.44 4.19 15.20
N GLY A 92 11.04 3.60 16.33
CA GLY A 92 11.15 4.26 17.65
C GLY A 92 10.12 5.35 17.93
N GLY A 93 9.07 5.47 17.11
CA GLY A 93 7.86 6.19 17.48
C GLY A 93 6.97 5.29 18.34
N THR A 94 6.31 5.84 19.35
CA THR A 94 5.25 5.16 20.10
C THR A 94 4.03 6.06 20.02
N THR A 95 2.91 5.60 19.46
CA THR A 95 1.65 6.34 19.53
C THR A 95 0.92 5.93 20.81
N THR A 96 1.03 6.81 21.81
CA THR A 96 0.15 6.98 22.98
C THR A 96 -0.15 5.77 23.86
N GLY A 97 0.60 5.73 24.97
CA GLY A 97 0.33 4.94 26.18
C GLY A 97 1.57 4.96 27.05
N ILE A 98 1.68 5.97 27.93
CA ILE A 98 2.73 6.22 28.94
C ILE A 98 3.78 5.11 29.07
N VAL A 99 4.98 5.33 28.54
CA VAL A 99 6.12 4.40 28.67
C VAL A 99 6.89 4.73 29.95
N THR A 100 6.85 3.86 30.96
CA THR A 100 7.56 4.05 32.25
C THR A 100 8.95 3.41 32.33
N SER A 101 9.40 2.64 31.34
CA SER A 101 10.81 2.24 31.20
C SER A 101 11.04 1.37 29.96
N VAL A 102 12.15 1.58 29.24
CA VAL A 102 12.71 0.60 28.30
C VAL A 102 14.18 0.34 28.68
N SER A 103 14.55 -0.93 28.88
CA SER A 103 15.92 -1.34 29.20
C SER A 103 16.75 -1.49 27.92
N SER A 104 17.81 -0.70 27.82
CA SER A 104 18.81 -0.71 26.74
C SER A 104 19.51 -2.05 26.63
N GLY A 105 19.36 -2.75 25.50
CA GLY A 105 20.00 -4.06 25.36
C GLY A 105 19.91 -4.72 23.99
N SER A 106 20.08 -3.97 22.89
CA SER A 106 20.64 -4.40 21.59
C SER A 106 20.07 -3.53 20.47
N GLU A 107 20.79 -2.47 20.06
CA GLU A 107 20.37 -1.63 18.94
C GLU A 107 21.34 -1.75 17.76
N SER A 108 20.88 -2.36 16.67
CA SER A 108 21.40 -2.07 15.34
C SER A 108 21.04 -0.62 15.00
N ARG A 109 22.01 0.29 15.08
CA ARG A 109 21.82 1.70 14.75
C ARG A 109 21.80 1.88 13.23
N SER A 110 20.61 1.88 12.65
CA SER A 110 20.40 2.34 11.28
C SER A 110 20.48 3.86 11.25
N TYR A 111 21.47 4.42 10.55
CA TYR A 111 21.65 5.87 10.38
C TYR A 111 20.67 6.39 9.32
N ALA A 112 19.43 6.67 9.72
CA ALA A 112 18.49 7.42 8.90
C ALA A 112 18.61 8.91 9.24
N THR A 113 18.62 9.78 8.23
CA THR A 113 18.60 11.24 8.44
C THR A 113 17.28 11.64 9.13
N PRO A 114 17.24 12.74 9.91
CA PRO A 114 16.01 13.19 10.57
C PRO A 114 14.83 13.36 9.61
N GLN A 115 15.09 13.74 8.35
CA GLN A 115 14.10 13.84 7.28
C GLN A 115 13.56 12.47 6.87
N GLN A 116 14.41 11.44 6.76
CA GLN A 116 13.99 10.07 6.48
C GLN A 116 13.19 9.47 7.63
N ILE A 117 13.58 9.75 8.89
CA ILE A 117 12.82 9.34 10.08
C ILE A 117 11.45 10.00 10.10
N GLY A 118 11.38 11.32 9.84
CA GLY A 118 10.12 12.06 9.80
C GLY A 118 9.18 11.61 8.67
N ALA A 119 9.71 11.33 7.48
CA ALA A 119 8.94 10.80 6.36
C ALA A 119 8.40 9.40 6.66
N SER A 120 9.24 8.50 7.17
CA SER A 120 8.84 7.14 7.56
C SER A 120 7.78 7.17 8.65
N ALA A 121 7.94 8.01 9.69
CA ALA A 121 6.96 8.16 10.75
C ALA A 121 5.60 8.69 10.24
N LYS A 122 5.62 9.58 9.23
CA LYS A 122 4.40 10.12 8.62
C LYS A 122 3.67 9.08 7.78
N GLU A 123 4.40 8.29 7.00
CA GLU A 123 3.84 7.19 6.20
C GLU A 123 3.19 6.14 7.11
N TRP A 124 3.88 5.70 8.15
CA TRP A 124 3.32 4.76 9.14
C TRP A 124 2.13 5.35 9.89
N SER A 125 2.17 6.65 10.24
CA SER A 125 1.03 7.34 10.86
C SER A 125 -0.22 7.32 9.95
N ALA A 126 -0.05 7.51 8.64
CA ALA A 126 -1.16 7.43 7.68
C ALA A 126 -1.73 6.01 7.58
N VAL A 127 -0.88 4.98 7.57
CA VAL A 127 -1.30 3.57 7.54
C VAL A 127 -2.08 3.20 8.80
N TYR A 128 -1.55 3.52 9.99
CA TYR A 128 -2.25 3.26 11.26
C TYR A 128 -3.54 4.08 11.39
N ALA A 129 -3.60 5.28 10.82
CA ALA A 129 -4.84 6.05 10.77
C ALA A 129 -5.89 5.45 9.83
N ALA A 130 -5.44 4.76 8.77
CA ALA A 130 -6.30 4.08 7.79
C ALA A 130 -6.81 2.72 8.28
N ALA A 131 -6.05 2.02 9.12
CA ALA A 131 -6.46 0.77 9.77
C ALA A 131 -7.82 0.93 10.48
N GLY A 132 -8.80 0.13 10.07
CA GLY A 132 -10.18 0.19 10.59
C GLY A 132 -11.03 1.38 10.11
N ASP A 133 -10.52 2.26 9.25
CA ASP A 133 -11.23 3.43 8.69
C ASP A 133 -11.31 3.32 7.15
N VAL A 134 -12.49 2.91 6.66
CA VAL A 134 -12.72 2.67 5.22
C VAL A 134 -12.48 3.93 4.38
N GLN A 135 -12.85 5.12 4.89
CA GLN A 135 -12.68 6.37 4.14
C GLN A 135 -11.21 6.71 3.98
N LYS A 136 -10.42 6.60 5.06
CA LYS A 136 -8.97 6.85 5.01
C LYS A 136 -8.22 5.77 4.24
N THR A 137 -8.66 4.53 4.32
CA THR A 137 -8.13 3.45 3.48
C THR A 137 -8.31 3.81 2.02
N ASN A 138 -9.53 4.11 1.58
CA ASN A 138 -9.81 4.47 0.18
C ASN A 138 -9.03 5.71 -0.27
N ASP A 139 -8.92 6.74 0.58
CA ASP A 139 -8.11 7.94 0.29
C ASP A 139 -6.63 7.61 0.10
N LEU A 140 -6.07 6.74 0.96
CA LEU A 140 -4.67 6.32 0.87
C LEU A 140 -4.41 5.49 -0.39
N LEU A 141 -5.28 4.53 -0.71
CA LEU A 141 -5.17 3.72 -1.93
C LEU A 141 -5.30 4.59 -3.19
N LEU A 142 -6.23 5.56 -3.19
CA LEU A 142 -6.43 6.49 -4.29
C LEU A 142 -5.19 7.39 -4.51
N LYS A 143 -4.62 7.94 -3.44
CA LYS A 143 -3.39 8.75 -3.52
C LYS A 143 -2.21 7.96 -4.08
N THR A 144 -2.14 6.66 -3.80
CA THR A 144 -1.10 5.76 -4.32
C THR A 144 -1.32 5.40 -5.80
N ALA A 145 -2.56 5.07 -6.18
CA ALA A 145 -2.87 4.61 -7.54
C ALA A 145 -2.88 5.73 -8.58
N LEU A 146 -3.41 6.92 -8.24
CA LEU A 146 -3.64 8.01 -9.19
C LEU A 146 -2.38 8.39 -10.01
N PRO A 147 -1.21 8.66 -9.40
CA PRO A 147 -0.02 9.06 -10.16
C PRO A 147 0.42 8.03 -11.20
N LEU A 148 0.22 6.75 -10.87
CA LEU A 148 0.60 5.65 -11.74
C LEU A 148 -0.36 5.49 -12.93
N LEU A 149 -1.63 5.84 -12.75
CA LEU A 149 -2.67 5.77 -13.79
C LEU A 149 -2.84 7.06 -14.61
N MET A 150 -2.30 8.21 -14.16
CA MET A 150 -2.41 9.48 -14.87
C MET A 150 -1.85 9.41 -16.31
N GLY A 151 -2.70 9.64 -17.32
CA GLY A 151 -2.30 9.59 -18.73
C GLY A 151 -2.20 8.19 -19.32
N VAL A 152 -2.61 7.16 -18.57
CA VAL A 152 -2.92 5.83 -19.12
C VAL A 152 -4.23 5.92 -19.92
N ARG A 153 -4.24 5.30 -21.10
CA ARG A 153 -5.38 5.31 -22.01
C ARG A 153 -5.76 3.88 -22.40
N THR A 154 -7.04 3.65 -22.64
CA THR A 154 -7.56 2.45 -23.30
C THR A 154 -7.13 2.43 -24.77
N ASP A 155 -7.38 1.33 -25.46
CA ASP A 155 -7.06 1.18 -26.88
C ASP A 155 -7.86 2.14 -27.77
N ASP A 156 -9.05 2.55 -27.33
CA ASP A 156 -9.86 3.61 -27.97
C ASP A 156 -9.34 5.03 -27.69
N GLY A 157 -8.21 5.16 -26.97
CA GLY A 157 -7.60 6.44 -26.64
C GLY A 157 -8.29 7.19 -25.48
N ILE A 158 -9.26 6.57 -24.81
CA ILE A 158 -9.99 7.15 -23.67
C ILE A 158 -9.12 7.05 -22.42
N PRO A 159 -8.94 8.13 -21.62
CA PRO A 159 -8.22 8.04 -20.35
C PRO A 159 -8.90 7.06 -19.38
N VAL A 160 -8.14 6.17 -18.75
CA VAL A 160 -8.72 5.14 -17.85
C VAL A 160 -9.37 5.72 -16.59
N LEU A 161 -8.95 6.93 -16.18
CA LEU A 161 -9.50 7.65 -15.02
C LEU A 161 -10.69 8.56 -15.36
N TYR A 162 -11.18 8.54 -16.59
CA TYR A 162 -12.24 9.44 -17.02
C TYR A 162 -13.60 9.02 -16.43
N ALA A 163 -14.33 9.87 -15.73
CA ALA A 163 -15.62 9.46 -15.12
C ALA A 163 -16.81 9.44 -16.10
N GLY A 164 -16.61 9.83 -17.37
CA GLY A 164 -17.71 10.19 -18.27
C GLY A 164 -18.08 11.67 -18.15
N ALA A 165 -18.76 12.19 -19.17
CA ALA A 165 -19.50 13.45 -19.16
C ALA A 165 -20.96 13.15 -19.48
#